data_AF-A0A974XF94-F1
#
_entry.id   AF-A0A974XF94-F1
#
_cell.length_a   1.000
_cell.length_b   1.000
_cell.length_c   1.000
_cell.angle_alpha   90.00
_cell.angle_beta   90.00
_cell.angle_gamma   90.00
#
_symmetry.space_group_name_H-M   'P 1'
#
loop_
_entity.id
_entity.type
_entity.pdbx_description
1 polymer ?
#
loop_
_entity_poly.entity_id
_entity_poly.type
_entity_poly.pdbx_seq_one_letter_code
_entity_poly.pdbx_strand_id
1 'polypeptide(L)'
;MDQTIKDNPFGKGWNQERLDSLFLTLEPMVLSLYKKYGEGADSFEDAYQNSYEIMLKAVNSYEEGSLLPFIRYYKDQLIQYYMDQIQENEHLQALQEAVEALDDRGRWFLYHHYYQGKKIEDIAEEFGMNIQGLGKLKERVLDQLRDYMSD
;
A
#
# COMPACT_ATOMS: atom_id res chain seq x y z
N MET A 1 -10.74 33.84 28.78
CA MET A 1 -9.82 33.53 27.67
C MET A 1 -10.04 32.08 27.35
N ASP A 2 -10.62 31.83 26.18
CA ASP A 2 -11.23 30.56 25.79
C ASP A 2 -10.20 29.43 25.66
N GLN A 3 -10.51 28.26 26.22
CA GLN A 3 -9.63 27.09 26.30
C GLN A 3 -9.70 26.20 25.04
N THR A 4 -10.31 26.66 23.96
CA THR A 4 -10.63 25.87 22.75
C THR A 4 -9.49 25.68 21.74
N ILE A 5 -8.27 26.12 22.03
CA ILE A 5 -7.17 26.14 21.03
C ILE A 5 -6.14 25.00 21.21
N LYS A 6 -6.20 24.19 22.27
CA LYS A 6 -5.09 23.26 22.57
C LYS A 6 -5.14 21.87 21.93
N ASP A 7 -6.27 21.42 21.39
CA ASP A 7 -6.36 20.12 20.72
C ASP A 7 -7.17 20.21 19.42
N ASN A 8 -6.70 20.99 18.44
CA ASN A 8 -7.21 20.87 17.07
C ASN A 8 -6.33 19.87 16.30
N PRO A 9 -6.72 18.59 16.17
CA PRO A 9 -5.97 17.62 15.37
C PRO A 9 -6.00 17.95 13.86
N PHE A 10 -6.79 18.94 13.44
CA PHE A 10 -7.09 19.27 12.04
C PHE A 10 -6.43 20.56 11.51
N GLY A 11 -5.64 21.29 12.33
CA GLY A 11 -4.87 22.46 11.88
C GLY A 11 -5.69 23.63 11.28
N LYS A 12 -5.02 24.77 11.04
CA LYS A 12 -5.48 25.99 10.30
C LYS A 12 -6.95 26.47 10.49
N GLY A 13 -7.63 26.16 11.59
CA GLY A 13 -9.02 26.57 11.86
C GLY A 13 -10.10 25.71 11.19
N TRP A 14 -9.76 24.52 10.69
CA TRP A 14 -10.73 23.54 10.22
C TRP A 14 -11.42 22.83 11.39
N ASN A 15 -12.69 22.51 11.19
CA ASN A 15 -13.47 21.62 12.06
C ASN A 15 -14.05 20.47 11.24
N GLN A 16 -14.50 19.43 11.92
CA GLN A 16 -15.02 18.21 11.30
C GLN A 16 -16.16 18.49 10.32
N GLU A 17 -17.15 19.30 10.71
CA GLU A 17 -18.31 19.62 9.87
C GLU A 17 -17.92 20.27 8.53
N ARG A 18 -16.93 21.18 8.54
CA ARG A 18 -16.44 21.83 7.32
C ARG A 18 -15.65 20.87 6.44
N LEU A 19 -14.87 19.97 7.04
CA LEU A 19 -14.13 18.93 6.31
C LEU A 19 -15.09 17.96 5.64
N ASP A 20 -16.12 17.52 6.35
CA ASP A 20 -17.16 16.63 5.82
C ASP A 20 -17.93 17.30 4.67
N SER A 21 -18.32 18.56 4.85
CA SER A 21 -18.98 19.34 3.80
C SER A 21 -18.11 19.53 2.56
N LEU A 22 -16.81 19.77 2.75
CA LEU A 22 -15.85 19.86 1.65
C LEU A 22 -15.73 18.51 0.92
N PHE A 23 -15.60 17.42 1.66
CA PHE A 23 -15.48 16.09 1.07
C PHE A 23 -16.71 15.68 0.29
N LEU A 24 -17.92 15.91 0.82
CA LEU A 24 -19.18 15.68 0.11
C LEU A 24 -19.26 16.51 -1.18
N THR A 25 -18.71 17.74 -1.19
CA THR A 25 -18.64 18.55 -2.40
C THR A 25 -17.68 17.95 -3.45
N LEU A 26 -16.63 17.28 -2.98
CA LEU A 26 -15.61 16.64 -3.82
C LEU A 26 -15.93 15.18 -4.18
N GLU A 27 -16.95 14.58 -3.55
CA GLU A 27 -17.37 13.19 -3.73
C GLU A 27 -17.55 12.80 -5.21
N PRO A 28 -18.18 13.62 -6.09
CA PRO A 28 -18.29 13.27 -7.51
C PRO A 28 -16.94 13.02 -8.17
N MET A 29 -15.91 13.76 -7.78
CA MET A 29 -14.54 13.56 -8.27
C MET A 29 -13.94 12.27 -7.69
N VAL A 30 -14.07 12.05 -6.38
CA VAL A 30 -13.59 10.82 -5.71
C VAL A 30 -14.19 9.59 -6.38
N LEU A 31 -15.51 9.55 -6.56
CA LEU A 31 -16.22 8.46 -7.23
C LEU A 31 -15.76 8.27 -8.68
N SER A 32 -15.51 9.36 -9.41
CA SER A 32 -15.01 9.26 -10.78
C SER A 32 -13.61 8.67 -10.88
N LEU A 33 -12.74 8.98 -9.91
CA LEU A 33 -11.38 8.46 -9.85
C LEU A 33 -11.38 7.01 -9.37
N TYR A 34 -12.18 6.67 -8.36
CA TYR A 34 -12.38 5.28 -7.93
C TYR A 34 -12.88 4.41 -9.07
N LYS A 35 -13.88 4.86 -9.84
CA LYS A 35 -14.34 4.10 -11.02
C LYS A 35 -13.27 3.91 -12.10
N LYS A 36 -12.28 4.79 -12.15
CA LYS A 36 -11.24 4.77 -13.17
C LYS A 36 -9.99 4.00 -12.74
N TYR A 37 -9.65 4.05 -11.45
CA TYR A 37 -8.37 3.56 -10.92
C TYR A 37 -8.51 2.74 -9.63
N GLY A 38 -9.70 2.73 -9.02
CA GLY A 38 -9.96 2.09 -7.73
C GLY A 38 -10.24 0.59 -7.81
N GLU A 39 -10.17 -0.03 -8.99
CA GLU A 39 -10.26 -1.50 -9.13
C GLU A 39 -9.10 -2.22 -8.41
N GLY A 40 -8.03 -1.51 -8.05
CA GLY A 40 -6.96 -2.01 -7.19
C GLY A 40 -7.18 -1.84 -5.68
N ALA A 41 -8.31 -1.32 -5.21
CA ALA A 41 -8.57 -1.24 -3.77
C ALA A 41 -9.26 -2.50 -3.25
N ASP A 42 -9.00 -2.88 -1.99
CA ASP A 42 -9.66 -4.02 -1.32
C ASP A 42 -11.18 -3.90 -1.34
N SER A 43 -11.71 -2.68 -1.13
CA SER A 43 -13.13 -2.37 -1.26
C SER A 43 -13.38 -0.90 -1.60
N PHE A 44 -14.61 -0.59 -2.04
CA PHE A 44 -15.05 0.80 -2.23
C PHE A 44 -15.03 1.58 -0.91
N GLU A 45 -15.43 0.96 0.19
CA GLU A 45 -15.50 1.61 1.51
C GLU A 45 -14.11 2.03 1.98
N ASP A 46 -13.13 1.13 1.85
CA ASP A 46 -11.73 1.42 2.19
C ASP A 46 -11.16 2.52 1.28
N ALA A 47 -11.42 2.45 -0.02
CA ALA A 47 -11.01 3.48 -0.97
C ALA A 47 -11.63 4.85 -0.66
N TYR A 48 -12.88 4.87 -0.21
CA TYR A 48 -13.61 6.10 0.15
C TYR A 48 -13.05 6.70 1.44
N GLN A 49 -12.80 5.87 2.45
CA GLN A 49 -12.18 6.31 3.71
C GLN A 49 -10.74 6.81 3.49
N ASN A 50 -9.93 6.10 2.73
CA ASN A 50 -8.56 6.53 2.40
C ASN A 50 -8.57 7.84 1.61
N SER A 51 -9.55 8.05 0.72
CA SER A 51 -9.72 9.33 0.02
C SER A 51 -9.99 10.47 1.00
N TYR A 52 -10.82 10.25 2.02
CA TYR A 52 -11.05 11.22 3.08
C TYR A 52 -9.77 11.54 3.85
N GLU A 53 -9.01 10.52 4.24
CA GLU A 53 -7.73 10.70 4.94
C GLU A 53 -6.70 11.48 4.11
N ILE A 54 -6.62 11.21 2.80
CA ILE A 54 -5.79 11.97 1.88
C ILE A 54 -6.24 13.42 1.81
N MET A 55 -7.55 13.68 1.79
CA MET A 55 -8.07 15.05 1.85
C MET A 55 -7.66 15.75 3.15
N LEU A 56 -7.75 15.09 4.31
CA LEU A 56 -7.31 15.65 5.59
C LEU A 56 -5.82 16.04 5.56
N LYS A 57 -4.97 15.15 5.04
CA LYS A 57 -3.53 15.40 4.86
C LYS A 57 -3.30 16.57 3.89
N ALA A 58 -4.06 16.61 2.79
CA ALA A 58 -3.97 17.67 1.78
C ALA A 58 -4.38 19.03 2.35
N VAL A 59 -5.47 19.11 3.11
CA VAL A 59 -5.93 20.36 3.76
C VAL A 59 -4.88 20.88 4.73
N ASN A 60 -4.28 20.00 5.54
CA ASN A 60 -3.23 20.37 6.48
C ASN A 60 -1.95 20.87 5.80
N SER A 61 -1.61 20.29 4.64
CA SER A 61 -0.35 20.57 3.93
C SER A 61 -0.48 21.65 2.86
N TYR A 62 -1.70 22.03 2.47
CA TYR A 62 -1.92 23.02 1.43
C TYR A 62 -1.60 24.43 1.94
N GLU A 63 -0.83 25.17 1.15
CA GLU A 63 -0.40 26.53 1.49
C GLU A 63 -1.24 27.58 0.75
N GLU A 64 -1.74 28.56 1.51
CA GLU A 64 -2.45 29.71 0.94
C GLU A 64 -1.50 30.51 0.04
N GLY A 65 -1.91 30.79 -1.19
CA GLY A 65 -1.05 31.38 -2.22
C GLY A 65 -0.39 30.37 -3.17
N SER A 66 -0.66 29.07 -3.00
CA SER A 66 -0.34 28.06 -4.03
C SER A 66 -0.88 28.48 -5.40
N LEU A 67 -0.07 28.31 -6.45
CA LEU A 67 -0.46 28.58 -7.84
C LEU A 67 -1.52 27.59 -8.35
N LEU A 68 -1.65 26.42 -7.71
CA LEU A 68 -2.62 25.40 -8.08
C LEU A 68 -3.83 25.46 -7.14
N PRO A 69 -5.07 25.46 -7.66
CA PRO A 69 -6.27 25.36 -6.82
C PRO A 69 -6.27 24.09 -5.97
N PHE A 70 -6.79 24.16 -4.75
CA PHE A 70 -6.85 23.03 -3.81
C PHE A 70 -7.43 21.76 -4.42
N ILE A 71 -8.54 21.87 -5.18
CA ILE A 71 -9.15 20.71 -5.85
C ILE A 71 -8.17 19.98 -6.78
N ARG A 72 -7.29 20.72 -7.46
CA ARG A 72 -6.26 20.12 -8.32
C ARG A 72 -5.19 19.44 -7.49
N TYR A 73 -4.72 20.08 -6.43
CA TYR A 73 -3.73 19.53 -5.51
C TYR A 73 -4.21 18.23 -4.84
N TYR A 74 -5.46 18.20 -4.39
CA TYR A 74 -6.06 17.00 -3.82
C TYR A 74 -6.27 15.90 -4.87
N LYS A 75 -6.75 16.26 -6.06
CA LYS A 75 -6.90 15.32 -7.18
C LYS A 75 -5.59 14.62 -7.52
N ASP A 76 -4.48 15.37 -7.60
CA ASP A 76 -3.19 14.82 -7.96
C ASP A 76 -2.71 13.79 -6.90
N GLN A 77 -2.95 14.05 -5.60
CA GLN A 77 -2.65 13.10 -4.53
C GLN A 77 -3.54 11.85 -4.57
N LEU A 78 -4.84 11.98 -4.86
CA LEU A 78 -5.70 10.81 -5.04
C LEU A 78 -5.25 9.93 -6.20
N ILE A 79 -4.87 10.55 -7.32
CA ILE A 79 -4.37 9.80 -8.48
C ILE A 79 -3.09 9.06 -8.11
N GLN A 80 -2.14 9.72 -7.43
CA GLN A 80 -0.94 9.06 -6.93
C GLN A 80 -1.29 7.86 -6.06
N TYR A 81 -2.15 8.04 -5.05
CA TYR A 81 -2.60 6.95 -4.19
C TYR A 81 -3.16 5.76 -4.98
N TYR A 82 -4.10 5.98 -5.91
CA TYR A 82 -4.67 4.87 -6.67
C TYR A 82 -3.65 4.19 -7.59
N MET A 83 -2.72 4.94 -8.18
CA MET A 83 -1.66 4.38 -9.01
C MET A 83 -0.70 3.52 -8.18
N ASP A 84 -0.34 3.97 -6.98
CA ASP A 84 0.49 3.20 -6.06
C ASP A 84 -0.19 1.87 -5.69
N GLN A 85 -1.51 1.88 -5.44
CA GLN A 85 -2.29 0.67 -5.17
C GLN A 85 -2.35 -0.30 -6.37
N ILE A 86 -2.53 0.23 -7.58
CA ILE A 86 -2.48 -0.60 -8.80
C ILE A 86 -1.10 -1.25 -8.92
N GLN A 87 -0.04 -0.48 -8.75
CA GLN A 87 1.33 -0.98 -8.84
C GLN A 87 1.63 -2.04 -7.77
N GLU A 88 1.20 -1.81 -6.53
CA GLU A 88 1.34 -2.79 -5.44
C GLU A 88 0.64 -4.11 -5.78
N ASN A 89 -0.58 -4.06 -6.33
CA ASN A 89 -1.29 -5.26 -6.74
C ASN A 89 -0.64 -5.97 -7.91
N GLU A 90 -0.17 -5.24 -8.92
CA GLU A 90 0.59 -5.82 -10.03
C GLU A 90 1.85 -6.54 -9.52
N HIS A 91 2.58 -5.93 -8.58
CA HIS A 91 3.74 -6.56 -7.95
C HIS A 91 3.36 -7.82 -7.14
N LEU A 92 2.24 -7.78 -6.40
CA LEU A 92 1.75 -8.94 -5.64
C LEU A 92 1.33 -10.08 -6.56
N GLN A 93 0.65 -9.77 -7.67
CA GLN A 93 0.28 -10.75 -8.69
C GLN A 93 1.51 -11.37 -9.33
N ALA A 94 2.49 -10.55 -9.76
CA ALA A 94 3.74 -11.04 -10.32
C ALA A 94 4.51 -11.93 -9.32
N LEU A 95 4.54 -11.55 -8.03
CA LEU A 95 5.15 -12.38 -6.99
C LEU A 95 4.40 -13.70 -6.80
N GLN A 96 3.06 -13.67 -6.81
CA GLN A 96 2.26 -14.88 -6.69
C GLN A 96 2.54 -15.84 -7.87
N GLU A 97 2.52 -15.33 -9.10
CA GLU A 97 2.84 -16.10 -10.29
C GLU A 97 4.26 -16.67 -10.25
N ALA A 98 5.24 -15.88 -9.80
CA ALA A 98 6.61 -16.33 -9.62
C ALA A 98 6.73 -17.46 -8.58
N VAL A 99 5.99 -17.37 -7.46
CA VAL A 99 5.93 -18.42 -6.43
C VAL A 99 5.24 -19.68 -6.96
N GLU A 100 4.19 -19.54 -7.75
CA GLU A 100 3.50 -20.65 -8.41
C GLU A 100 4.40 -21.37 -9.44
N ALA A 101 5.29 -20.64 -10.11
CA ALA A 101 6.26 -21.18 -11.05
C ALA A 101 7.42 -21.96 -10.40
N LEU A 102 7.64 -21.83 -9.08
CA LEU A 102 8.70 -22.57 -8.38
C LEU A 102 8.43 -24.08 -8.34
N ASP A 103 9.48 -24.87 -8.12
CA ASP A 103 9.30 -26.27 -7.77
C ASP A 103 8.75 -26.43 -6.34
N ASP A 104 8.19 -27.60 -6.02
CA ASP A 104 7.65 -27.89 -4.68
C ASP A 104 8.66 -27.62 -3.58
N ARG A 105 9.94 -27.87 -3.88
CA ARG A 105 11.05 -27.68 -2.96
C ARG A 105 11.31 -26.21 -2.66
N GLY A 106 11.21 -25.33 -3.65
CA GLY A 106 11.31 -23.89 -3.52
C GLY A 106 10.13 -23.31 -2.74
N ARG A 107 8.90 -23.70 -3.09
CA ARG A 107 7.70 -23.30 -2.34
C ARG A 107 7.75 -23.72 -0.88
N TRP A 108 8.14 -24.97 -0.62
CA TRP A 108 8.33 -25.49 0.73
C TRP A 108 9.35 -24.65 1.53
N PHE A 109 10.46 -24.27 0.89
CA PHE A 109 11.47 -23.44 1.53
C PHE A 109 10.92 -22.04 1.86
N LEU A 110 10.22 -21.39 0.92
CA LEU A 110 9.59 -20.10 1.15
C LEU A 110 8.58 -20.14 2.30
N TYR A 111 7.76 -21.19 2.35
CA TYR A 111 6.78 -21.37 3.41
C TYR A 111 7.44 -21.44 4.79
N HIS A 112 8.48 -22.26 4.96
CA HIS A 112 9.12 -22.38 6.26
C HIS A 112 9.96 -21.15 6.63
N HIS A 113 10.72 -20.59 5.68
CA HIS A 113 11.63 -19.49 6.00
C HIS A 113 10.94 -18.13 6.08
N TYR A 114 10.16 -17.77 5.05
CA TYR A 114 9.57 -16.43 4.94
C TYR A 114 8.17 -16.35 5.53
N TYR A 115 7.31 -17.35 5.27
CA TYR A 115 5.94 -17.31 5.79
C TYR A 115 5.85 -17.69 7.28
N GLN A 116 6.55 -18.74 7.72
CA GLN A 116 6.62 -19.12 9.14
C GLN A 116 7.74 -18.41 9.92
N GLY A 117 8.66 -17.72 9.24
CA GLY A 117 9.76 -17.01 9.89
C GLY A 117 10.84 -17.89 10.54
N LYS A 118 10.93 -19.18 10.18
CA LYS A 118 11.94 -20.09 10.76
C LYS A 118 13.34 -19.74 10.26
N LYS A 119 14.35 -19.91 11.11
CA LYS A 119 15.75 -19.77 10.68
C LYS A 119 16.16 -20.98 9.85
N ILE A 120 17.18 -20.81 9.01
CA ILE A 120 17.69 -21.89 8.16
C ILE A 120 18.23 -23.04 9.01
N GLU A 121 18.86 -22.71 10.14
CA GLU A 121 19.37 -23.66 11.12
C GLU A 121 18.25 -24.50 11.74
N ASP A 122 17.13 -23.86 12.12
CA ASP A 122 15.98 -24.56 12.70
C ASP A 122 15.34 -25.51 11.66
N ILE A 123 15.24 -25.06 10.41
CA ILE A 123 14.74 -25.89 9.29
C ILE A 123 15.70 -27.06 9.02
N ALA A 124 17.01 -26.82 9.07
CA ALA A 124 18.02 -27.86 8.87
C ALA A 124 17.91 -28.94 9.94
N GLU A 125 17.77 -28.55 11.20
CA GLU A 125 17.62 -29.48 12.33
C GLU A 125 16.30 -30.26 12.23
N GLU A 126 15.18 -29.57 12.07
CA GLU A 126 13.83 -30.17 12.06
C GLU A 126 13.64 -31.21 10.95
N PHE A 127 14.18 -30.93 9.76
CA PHE A 127 14.00 -31.80 8.59
C PHE A 127 15.25 -32.65 8.27
N GLY A 128 16.28 -32.64 9.14
CA GLY A 128 17.50 -33.43 8.98
C GLY A 128 18.29 -33.08 7.71
N MET A 129 18.40 -31.79 7.39
CA MET A 129 18.96 -31.29 6.13
C MET A 129 20.29 -30.58 6.35
N ASN A 130 21.12 -30.52 5.30
CA ASN A 130 22.36 -29.76 5.34
C ASN A 130 22.08 -28.25 5.18
N ILE A 131 22.54 -27.45 6.15
CA ILE A 131 22.47 -25.97 6.14
C ILE A 131 23.02 -25.38 4.84
N GLN A 132 24.15 -25.87 4.33
CA GLN A 132 24.74 -25.38 3.08
C GLN A 132 23.83 -25.66 1.87
N GLY A 133 23.16 -26.81 1.88
CA GLY A 133 22.17 -27.17 0.85
C GLY A 133 20.96 -26.24 0.89
N LEU A 134 20.48 -25.89 2.09
CA LEU A 134 19.41 -24.91 2.26
C LEU A 134 19.84 -23.49 1.86
N GLY A 135 21.10 -23.12 2.10
CA GLY A 135 21.66 -21.85 1.62
C GLY A 135 21.63 -21.74 0.10
N LYS A 136 22.09 -22.77 -0.61
CA LYS A 136 22.00 -22.83 -2.08
C LYS A 136 20.56 -22.86 -2.59
N LEU A 137 19.66 -23.55 -1.86
CA LEU A 137 18.24 -23.55 -2.19
C LEU A 137 17.64 -22.15 -2.06
N LYS A 138 17.99 -21.40 -1.01
CA LYS A 138 17.59 -19.99 -0.84
C LYS A 138 18.07 -19.13 -2.00
N GLU A 139 19.36 -19.19 -2.34
CA GLU A 139 19.94 -18.43 -3.44
C GLU A 139 19.20 -18.71 -4.76
N ARG A 140 19.05 -19.99 -5.11
CA ARG A 140 18.33 -20.41 -6.33
C ARG A 140 16.89 -19.89 -6.36
N VAL A 141 16.15 -20.02 -5.25
CA VAL A 141 14.75 -19.57 -5.18
C VAL A 141 14.66 -18.06 -5.36
N LEU A 142 15.54 -17.29 -4.72
CA LEU A 142 15.54 -15.83 -4.85
C LEU A 142 15.94 -15.38 -6.25
N ASP A 143 16.89 -16.07 -6.89
CA ASP A 143 17.26 -15.80 -8.27
C ASP A 143 16.07 -16.07 -9.20
N GLN A 144 15.36 -17.19 -9.04
CA GLN A 144 14.17 -17.51 -9.84
C GLN A 144 13.05 -16.48 -9.67
N LEU A 145 12.79 -16.03 -8.43
CA LEU A 145 11.80 -14.98 -8.17
C LEU A 145 12.21 -13.65 -8.83
N ARG A 146 13.48 -13.25 -8.69
CA ARG A 146 13.99 -12.01 -9.28
C ARG A 146 13.90 -12.05 -10.80
N ASP A 147 14.32 -13.15 -11.41
CA ASP A 147 14.36 -13.29 -12.87
C ASP A 147 12.92 -13.20 -13.44
N TYR A 148 11.94 -13.82 -12.78
CA TYR A 148 10.53 -13.72 -13.17
C TYR A 148 9.97 -12.30 -13.06
N MET A 149 10.37 -11.55 -12.03
CA MET A 149 9.88 -10.19 -11.77
C MET A 149 10.65 -9.11 -12.53
N SER A 150 11.74 -9.46 -13.24
CA SER A 150 12.57 -8.51 -14.00
C SER A 150 12.27 -8.52 -15.50
N ASP A 151 11.49 -9.49 -15.98
CA ASP A 151 10.97 -9.60 -17.35
C ASP A 151 9.65 -8.83 -17.52
#